data_AF-A0A2L2X6G2-F1
#
_entry.id   AF-A0A2L2X6G2-F1
#
_cell.length_a   1.000
_cell.length_b   1.000
_cell.length_c   1.000
_cell.angle_alpha   90.00
_cell.angle_beta   90.00
_cell.angle_gamma   90.00
#
_symmetry.space_group_name_H-M   'P 1'
#
loop_
_entity.id
_entity.type
_entity.pdbx_description
1 polymer ?
#
loop_
_entity_poly.entity_id
_entity_poly.type
_entity_poly.pdbx_seq_one_letter_code
_entity_poly.pdbx_strand_id
1 'polypeptide(L)' 'MDENFDTGPVLMQEAVSVAPSMGYSELRAKCCKTAKAMVGELLDSLDEGMIIPVEQNEALASYEGHPRV' A
#
# COMPACT_ATOMS: atom_id res chain seq x y z
N MET A 1 0.79 10.59 -6.55
CA MET A 1 2.20 10.72 -6.14
C MET A 1 2.48 12.21 -6.03
N ASP A 2 3.19 12.63 -5.00
CA ASP A 2 3.56 14.01 -4.69
C ASP A 2 5.10 14.14 -4.57
N GLU A 3 5.59 15.28 -4.11
CA GLU A 3 7.03 15.58 -4.05
C GLU A 3 7.77 14.90 -2.89
N ASN A 4 7.05 14.33 -1.90
CA ASN A 4 7.67 13.64 -0.77
C ASN A 4 7.58 12.10 -0.88
N PHE A 5 8.22 11.40 0.05
CA PHE A 5 8.29 9.94 0.02
C PHE A 5 7.01 9.31 0.55
N ASP A 6 6.26 8.65 -0.34
CA ASP A 6 5.08 7.85 -0.01
C ASP A 6 3.96 8.63 0.72
N THR A 7 3.84 9.95 0.53
CA THR A 7 2.86 10.81 1.23
C THR A 7 1.60 11.15 0.43
N GLY A 8 1.57 10.88 -0.88
CA GLY A 8 0.40 11.15 -1.71
C GLY A 8 -0.89 10.46 -1.22
N PRO A 9 -2.06 10.95 -1.64
CA PRO A 9 -3.35 10.40 -1.19
C PRO A 9 -3.53 8.94 -1.60
N VAL A 10 -4.18 8.17 -0.73
CA VAL A 10 -4.45 6.74 -0.91
C VAL A 10 -5.61 6.58 -1.90
N LEU A 11 -5.39 5.80 -2.96
CA LEU A 11 -6.42 5.49 -3.95
C LEU A 11 -7.15 4.18 -3.64
N MET A 12 -6.44 3.21 -3.08
CA MET A 12 -6.97 1.90 -2.68
C MET A 12 -6.00 1.29 -1.65
N GLN A 13 -6.53 0.54 -0.68
CA GLN A 13 -5.74 -0.13 0.35
C GLN A 13 -6.43 -1.42 0.78
N GLU A 14 -5.64 -2.39 1.25
CA GLU A 14 -6.12 -3.67 1.79
C GLU A 14 -5.27 -4.06 3.00
N ALA A 15 -5.92 -4.61 4.03
CA ALA A 15 -5.23 -5.04 5.23
C ALA A 15 -4.65 -6.46 5.04
N VAL A 16 -3.35 -6.61 5.28
CA VAL A 16 -2.70 -7.93 5.22
C VAL A 16 -2.51 -8.47 6.64
N SER A 17 -3.19 -9.56 6.97
CA SER A 17 -3.00 -10.24 8.25
C SER A 17 -1.62 -10.91 8.36
N VAL A 18 -0.92 -10.72 9.47
CA VAL A 18 0.41 -11.30 9.72
C VAL A 18 0.30 -12.27 10.90
N ALA A 19 0.66 -13.53 10.70
CA ALA A 19 0.69 -14.53 11.77
C ALA A 19 2.02 -14.44 12.54
N PRO A 20 2.07 -14.77 13.84
CA PRO A 20 3.31 -14.70 14.62
C PRO A 20 4.46 -15.56 14.08
N SER A 21 4.13 -16.65 13.38
CA SER A 21 5.09 -17.56 12.76
C SER A 21 5.46 -17.19 11.32
N MET A 22 4.86 -16.14 10.75
CA MET A 22 5.04 -15.79 9.34
C MET A 22 6.43 -15.21 9.10
N GLY A 23 7.17 -15.81 8.17
CA GLY A 23 8.49 -15.33 7.77
C GLY A 23 8.43 -14.17 6.78
N TYR A 24 9.56 -13.47 6.60
CA TYR A 24 9.66 -12.33 5.66
C TYR A 24 9.27 -12.72 4.22
N SER A 25 9.67 -13.91 3.77
CA SER A 25 9.44 -14.40 2.41
C SER A 25 7.96 -14.67 2.16
N GLU A 26 7.29 -15.23 3.16
CA GLU A 26 5.84 -15.49 3.15
C GLU A 26 5.05 -14.19 3.16
N LEU A 27 5.42 -13.24 4.02
CA LEU A 27 4.78 -11.93 4.08
C LEU A 27 4.95 -11.19 2.74
N ARG A 28 6.17 -11.19 2.17
CA ARG A 28 6.44 -10.61 0.85
C ARG A 28 5.56 -11.25 -0.23
N ALA A 29 5.50 -12.58 -0.29
CA ALA A 29 4.68 -13.28 -1.27
C ALA A 29 3.19 -12.96 -1.10
N LYS A 30 2.71 -12.86 0.14
CA LYS A 30 1.32 -12.47 0.45
C LYS A 30 1.03 -11.05 -0.04
N CYS A 31 1.89 -10.08 0.26
CA CYS A 31 1.75 -8.70 -0.22
C CYS A 31 1.75 -8.62 -1.75
N CYS A 32 2.66 -9.33 -2.43
CA CYS A 32 2.70 -9.35 -3.89
C CYS A 32 1.41 -9.93 -4.49
N LYS A 33 0.86 -11.00 -3.89
CA LYS A 33 -0.39 -11.61 -4.35
C LYS A 33 -1.58 -10.67 -4.15
N THR A 34 -1.67 -10.01 -3.00
CA THR A 34 -2.71 -9.01 -2.71
C THR A 34 -2.62 -7.84 -3.68
N ALA A 35 -1.44 -7.24 -3.84
CA ALA A 35 -1.21 -6.14 -4.76
C ALA A 35 -1.58 -6.51 -6.21
N LYS A 36 -1.25 -7.73 -6.67
CA LYS A 36 -1.61 -8.18 -8.01
C LYS A 36 -3.13 -8.14 -8.25
N ALA A 37 -3.93 -8.55 -7.28
CA ALA A 37 -5.39 -8.51 -7.40
C ALA A 37 -5.89 -7.05 -7.41
N MET A 38 -5.42 -6.25 -6.45
CA MET A 38 -5.84 -4.86 -6.29
C MET A 38 -5.48 -3.97 -7.49
N VAL A 39 -4.34 -4.20 -8.14
CA VAL A 39 -3.94 -3.38 -9.29
C VAL A 39 -4.92 -3.53 -10.45
N GLY A 40 -5.50 -4.73 -10.65
CA GLY A 40 -6.56 -4.90 -11.66
C GLY A 40 -7.78 -4.04 -11.34
N GLU A 41 -8.30 -4.19 -10.13
CA GLU A 41 -9.48 -3.43 -9.66
C GLU A 41 -9.25 -1.91 -9.65
N LEU A 42 -8.04 -1.48 -9.31
CA LEU A 42 -7.63 -0.08 -9.31
C LEU A 42 -7.67 0.50 -10.73
N LEU A 43 -7.14 -0.23 -11.73
CA LEU A 43 -7.11 0.22 -13.12
C LEU A 43 -8.52 0.33 -13.69
N ASP A 44 -9.38 -0.66 -13.45
CA ASP A 44 -10.79 -0.61 -13.87
C ASP A 44 -11.50 0.60 -13.22
N SER A 45 -11.28 0.82 -11.92
CA SER A 45 -11.89 1.95 -11.20
C SER A 45 -11.36 3.33 -11.65
N LEU A 46 -10.10 3.40 -12.11
CA LEU A 46 -9.54 4.60 -12.73
C LEU A 46 -10.20 4.89 -14.08
N ASP A 47 -10.34 3.88 -14.94
CA ASP A 47 -10.93 3.99 -16.26
C ASP A 47 -12.42 4.40 -16.19
N GLU A 48 -13.13 3.89 -15.19
CA GLU A 48 -14.54 4.20 -14.94
C GLU A 48 -14.76 5.51 -14.16
N GLY A 49 -13.68 6.16 -13.70
CA GLY A 49 -13.77 7.41 -12.92
C GLY A 49 -14.38 7.24 -11.53
N MET A 50 -14.30 6.04 -10.95
CA MET A 50 -14.92 5.67 -9.67
C MET A 50 -13.97 5.74 -8.45
N ILE A 51 -12.81 6.36 -8.59
CA ILE A 51 -11.85 6.54 -7.49
C ILE A 51 -12.03 7.89 -6.81
N ILE A 52 -12.10 7.85 -5.48
CA ILE A 52 -12.03 9.02 -4.61
C ILE A 52 -10.72 8.92 -3.81
N PRO A 53 -9.71 9.74 -4.09
CA PRO A 53 -8.49 9.80 -3.30
C PRO A 53 -8.78 10.20 -1.85
N VAL A 54 -8.10 9.56 -0.90
CA VAL A 54 -8.23 9.86 0.54
C VAL A 54 -6.88 10.33 1.08
N GLU A 55 -6.86 11.49 1.75
CA GLU A 55 -5.66 12.01 2.40
C GLU A 55 -5.16 11.06 3.51
N GLN A 56 -3.84 10.97 3.67
CA GLN A 56 -3.23 10.12 4.70
C GLN A 56 -3.47 10.69 6.10
N ASN A 57 -3.49 9.81 7.10
CA ASN A 57 -3.57 10.23 8.50
C ASN A 57 -2.18 10.49 9.07
N GLU A 58 -1.78 11.76 9.07
CA GLU A 58 -0.49 12.23 9.59
C GLU A 58 -0.21 11.82 11.05
N ALA A 59 -1.24 11.66 11.88
CA ALA A 59 -1.08 11.27 13.28
C ALA A 59 -0.61 9.81 13.47
N LEU A 60 -0.76 8.98 12.43
CA LEU A 60 -0.36 7.57 12.42
C LEU A 60 0.78 7.29 11.43
N ALA A 61 1.31 8.32 10.77
CA ALA A 61 2.36 8.17 9.78
C ALA A 61 3.68 7.71 10.43
N SER A 62 4.36 6.77 9.78
CA SER A 62 5.67 6.26 10.20
C SER A 62 6.56 6.05 8.98
N TYR A 63 7.85 6.32 9.12
CA TYR A 63 8.83 6.16 8.04
C TYR A 63 10.08 5.44 8.54
N GLU A 64 10.46 4.36 7.86
CA GLU A 64 11.69 3.60 8.10
C GLU A 64 12.67 3.85 6.96
N GLY A 65 13.70 4.65 7.23
CA GLY A 65 14.75 4.95 6.25
C GLY A 65 15.73 3.78 6.06
N HIS A 66 16.46 3.80 4.94
CA HIS A 66 17.55 2.84 4.76
C HIS A 66 18.65 3.09 5.82
N PRO A 67 19.11 2.08 6.57
CA PRO A 67 20.15 2.28 7.57
C PRO A 67 21.42 2.77 6.89
N ARG A 68 21.95 3.91 7.36
CA ARG A 68 23.28 4.37 6.96
C ARG A 68 24.30 3.46 7.65
N VAL A 69 25.01 2.68 6.84
CA VAL A 69 26.22 1.95 7.25
C VAL A 69 27.31 2.90 7.72
#